data_AF-A0AAN8VYH1-F1
#
_entry.id   AF-A0AAN8VYH1-F1
#
_cell.length_a   1.000
_cell.length_b   1.000
_cell.length_c   1.000
_cell.angle_alpha   90.00
_cell.angle_beta   90.00
_cell.angle_gamma   90.00
#
_symmetry.space_group_name_H-M   'P 1'
#
loop_
_entity.id
_entity.type
_entity.pdbx_description
1 polymer ?
#
loop_
_entity_poly.entity_id
_entity_poly.type
_entity_poly.pdbx_seq_one_letter_code
_entity_poly.pdbx_strand_id
1 'polypeptide(L)' 'RGKAWTVYLLAVACLSLAKLEKTTMPLSVGDPKFIFEDKTIKRVEVLVMGTLKWRLQALTSSSFIDYFLSKIYDDEYA' A
#
# COMPACT_ATOMS: atom_id res chain seq x y z
N ARG A 1 10.25 -25.53 -3.73
CA ARG A 1 10.17 -24.12 -4.19
C ARG A 1 8.73 -23.65 -4.03
N GLY A 2 8.44 -22.91 -2.96
CA GLY A 2 7.10 -22.35 -2.73
C GLY A 2 6.70 -21.43 -3.88
N LYS A 3 5.41 -21.38 -4.19
CA LYS A 3 4.80 -20.63 -5.29
C LYS A 3 5.08 -19.12 -5.12
N ALA A 4 6.18 -18.62 -5.68
CA ALA A 4 6.60 -17.22 -5.57
C ALA A 4 5.54 -16.20 -6.05
N TRP A 5 4.66 -16.62 -6.98
CA TRP A 5 3.52 -15.82 -7.43
C TRP A 5 2.53 -15.51 -6.31
N THR A 6 2.43 -16.33 -5.26
CA THR A 6 1.50 -16.12 -4.16
C THR A 6 1.92 -14.93 -3.30
N VAL A 7 3.23 -14.77 -3.05
CA VAL A 7 3.77 -13.59 -2.35
C VAL A 7 3.55 -12.32 -3.20
N TYR A 8 3.75 -12.42 -4.51
CA TYR A 8 3.51 -11.31 -5.42
C TYR A 8 2.02 -10.91 -5.47
N LEU A 9 1.11 -11.88 -5.54
CA LEU A 9 -0.34 -11.63 -5.48
C LEU A 9 -0.75 -10.96 -4.17
N LEU A 10 -0.21 -11.43 -3.04
CA LEU A 10 -0.44 -10.82 -1.73
C LEU A 10 0.05 -9.38 -1.69
N ALA A 11 1.27 -9.10 -2.18
CA ALA A 11 1.82 -7.77 -2.24
C ALA A 11 0.96 -6.82 -3.08
N VAL A 12 0.51 -7.26 -4.26
CA VAL A 12 -0.37 -6.47 -5.14
C VAL A 12 -1.71 -6.16 -4.44
N ALA A 13 -2.31 -7.15 -3.77
CA ALA A 13 -3.56 -6.93 -3.01
C ALA A 13 -3.37 -5.96 -1.84
N CYS A 14 -2.28 -6.08 -1.06
CA CYS A 14 -1.97 -5.15 0.02
C CYS A 14 -1.73 -3.71 -0.49
N LEU A 15 -1.03 -3.55 -1.62
CA LEU A 15 -0.80 -2.24 -2.23
C LEU A 15 -2.10 -1.62 -2.77
N SER A 16 -2.98 -2.44 -3.35
CA SER A 16 -4.31 -2.00 -3.80
C SER A 16 -5.18 -1.52 -2.61
N LEU A 17 -5.12 -2.21 -1.47
CA LEU A 17 -5.75 -1.75 -0.23
C LEU A 17 -5.13 -0.45 0.32
N ALA A 18 -3.82 -0.32 0.30
CA ALA A 18 -3.14 0.91 0.77
C ALA A 18 -3.53 2.15 -0.05
N LYS A 19 -3.84 1.97 -1.35
CA LYS A 19 -4.37 3.04 -2.22
C LYS A 19 -5.74 3.54 -1.82
N LEU A 20 -6.58 2.72 -1.17
CA LEU A 20 -7.89 3.18 -0.69
C LEU A 20 -7.77 4.24 0.41
N GLU A 21 -6.69 4.23 1.19
CA GLU A 21 -6.49 5.18 2.28
C GLU A 21 -5.75 6.46 1.90
N LYS A 22 -4.96 6.46 0.83
CA LYS A 22 -4.13 7.60 0.42
C LYS A 22 -4.30 7.92 -1.06
N THR A 23 -4.76 9.14 -1.31
CA THR A 23 -5.00 9.76 -2.62
C THR A 23 -3.90 9.46 -3.63
N THR A 24 -4.25 8.64 -4.62
CA THR A 24 -3.72 8.53 -5.99
C THR A 24 -2.26 8.93 -6.22
N MET A 25 -1.31 8.11 -5.78
CA MET A 25 -0.10 7.89 -6.58
C MET A 25 -0.32 6.66 -7.47
N PRO A 26 -0.01 6.73 -8.78
CA PRO A 26 -0.07 5.55 -9.63
C PRO A 26 0.96 4.55 -9.12
N LEU A 27 0.50 3.41 -8.60
CA LEU A 27 1.35 2.21 -8.47
C LEU A 27 1.75 1.80 -9.89
N SER A 28 2.80 2.41 -10.43
CA SER A 28 3.51 1.85 -11.56
C SER A 28 4.38 0.75 -10.98
N VAL A 29 3.85 -0.47 -10.91
CA VAL A 29 4.61 -1.66 -10.47
C VAL A 29 5.56 -2.06 -11.61
N GLY A 30 6.50 -1.18 -11.96
CA GLY A 30 7.50 -1.37 -13.03
C GLY A 30 7.03 -2.27 -14.17
N ASP A 31 7.83 -3.29 -14.48
CA ASP A 31 7.42 -4.43 -15.30
C ASP A 31 6.80 -5.53 -14.42
N PRO A 32 5.49 -5.78 -14.48
CA PRO A 32 4.84 -6.76 -13.64
C PRO A 32 5.29 -8.18 -14.02
N LYS A 33 5.92 -8.88 -13.07
CA LYS A 33 6.38 -10.27 -13.27
C LYS A 33 5.24 -11.28 -13.44
N PHE A 34 4.07 -10.96 -12.91
CA PHE A 34 2.85 -11.75 -13.04
C PHE A 34 1.65 -10.80 -13.22
N ILE A 35 0.69 -11.22 -14.03
CA ILE A 35 -0.57 -10.50 -14.25
C ILE A 35 -1.69 -11.35 -13.63
N PHE A 36 -2.58 -10.70 -12.89
CA PHE A 36 -3.73 -11.35 -12.27
C PHE A 36 -5.03 -10.68 -12.70
N GLU A 37 -6.10 -11.47 -12.79
CA GLU A 37 -7.44 -10.94 -13.00
C GLU A 37 -7.90 -10.17 -11.75
N ASP A 38 -8.61 -9.06 -11.96
CA ASP A 38 -9.17 -8.23 -10.89
C ASP A 38 -9.97 -9.03 -9.86
N LYS A 39 -10.73 -10.04 -10.30
CA LYS A 39 -11.50 -10.92 -9.39
C LYS A 39 -10.59 -11.66 -8.41
N THR A 40 -9.41 -12.05 -8.85
CA THR A 40 -8.44 -12.77 -8.01
C THR A 40 -7.85 -11.82 -6.98
N ILE A 41 -7.47 -10.60 -7.40
CA ILE A 41 -6.94 -9.57 -6.50
C ILE A 41 -8.00 -9.21 -5.45
N LYS A 42 -9.24 -8.93 -5.86
CA LYS A 42 -10.36 -8.60 -4.96
C LYS A 42 -10.62 -9.68 -3.90
N ARG A 43 -10.52 -10.96 -4.27
CA ARG A 43 -10.67 -12.06 -3.29
C ARG A 43 -9.57 -12.00 -2.22
N VAL A 44 -8.33 -11.72 -2.62
CA VAL A 44 -7.22 -11.60 -1.68
C VAL A 44 -7.34 -10.33 -0.84
N GLU A 45 -7.80 -9.21 -1.40
CA GLU A 45 -8.09 -7.99 -0.64
C GLU A 45 -9.09 -8.26 0.48
N VAL A 46 -10.21 -8.93 0.20
CA VAL A 46 -11.21 -9.28 1.22
C VAL A 46 -10.62 -10.18 2.30
N LEU A 47 -9.76 -11.14 1.92
CA LEU A 47 -9.05 -11.98 2.89
C LEU A 47 -8.10 -11.16 3.77
N VAL A 48 -7.33 -10.25 3.19
CA VAL A 48 -6.41 -9.37 3.92
C VAL A 48 -7.17 -8.44 4.86
N MET A 49 -8.30 -7.86 4.42
CA MET A 49 -9.15 -7.06 5.30
C MET A 49 -9.72 -7.89 6.45
N GLY A 50 -10.16 -9.12 6.17
CA GLY A 50 -10.62 -10.05 7.18
C GLY A 50 -9.54 -10.39 8.22
N THR A 51 -8.31 -10.67 7.78
CA THR A 51 -7.19 -10.99 8.69
C THR A 51 -6.74 -9.78 9.50
N LEU A 52 -6.75 -8.59 8.90
CA LEU A 52 -6.47 -7.32 9.58
C LEU A 52 -7.65 -6.82 10.44
N LYS A 53 -8.79 -7.54 10.46
CA LYS A 53 -10.02 -7.13 11.15
C LYS A 53 -10.47 -5.72 10.74
N TRP A 54 -10.37 -5.41 9.45
CA TRP A 54 -10.70 -4.12 8.84
C TRP A 54 -9.87 -2.92 9.35
N ARG A 55 -8.75 -3.18 10.04
CA ARG A 55 -7.84 -2.14 10.53
C ARG A 55 -6.83 -1.77 9.46
N LEU A 56 -7.28 -1.11 8.41
CA LEU A 56 -6.42 -0.63 7.32
C LEU A 56 -5.64 0.63 7.70
N GLN A 57 -6.18 1.43 8.64
CA GLN A 57 -5.64 2.73 9.03
C GLN A 57 -4.41 2.61 9.93
N ALA A 58 -3.31 2.17 9.35
CA ALA A 58 -2.03 2.06 10.02
C ALA A 58 -1.33 3.42 10.06
N LEU A 59 -0.81 3.80 11.23
CA LEU A 59 0.16 4.89 11.33
C LEU A 59 1.47 4.44 10.66
N THR A 60 1.69 4.94 9.45
CA THR A 60 2.93 4.74 8.70
C THR A 60 3.88 5.89 8.95
N SER A 61 5.21 5.70 8.82
CA SER A 61 6.19 6.78 8.88
C SER A 61 5.83 7.95 7.94
N SER A 62 5.19 7.66 6.81
CA SER A 62 4.74 8.69 5.86
C SER A 62 3.71 9.66 6.47
N SER A 63 2.95 9.27 7.49
CA SER A 63 1.96 10.11 8.15
C SER A 63 2.61 11.23 8.97
N PHE A 64 3.90 11.13 9.25
CA PHE A 64 4.68 12.17 9.94
C PHE A 64 5.47 13.06 8.99
N ILE A 65 5.47 12.78 7.67
CA ILE A 65 6.24 13.56 6.70
C ILE A 65 5.81 15.01 6.74
N ASP A 66 4.51 15.32 6.72
CA ASP A 66 4.02 16.70 6.78
C ASP A 66 4.49 17.42 8.05
N TYR A 67 4.51 16.70 9.19
CA TYR A 67 5.02 17.24 10.46
C TYR A 67 6.51 17.57 10.37
N PHE A 68 7.33 16.62 9.90
CA PHE A 68 8.78 16.85 9.76
C PHE A 68 9.10 17.94 8.74
N LEU A 69 8.42 17.95 7.59
CA LEU A 69 8.58 19.00 6.57
C LEU A 69 8.26 20.37 7.15
N SER A 70 7.14 20.52 7.86
CA SER A 70 6.79 21.81 8.47
C SER A 70 7.86 22.33 9.44
N LYS A 71 8.50 21.43 10.21
CA LYS A 71 9.58 21.81 11.12
C LYS A 71 10.89 22.15 10.43
N ILE A 72 11.24 21.44 9.37
CA ILE A 72 12.47 21.71 8.61
C ILE A 72 12.35 23.05 7.88
N TYR A 73 11.19 23.36 7.30
CA TYR A 73 11.00 24.61 6.56
C TYR A 73 10.73 25.83 7.46
N ASP A 74 10.20 25.67 8.67
CA ASP A 74 10.10 26.76 9.66
C ASP A 74 11.48 27.30 10.07
N ASP A 75 12.49 26.41 10.14
CA ASP A 75 13.88 26.79 10.47
C ASP A 75 14.60 27.54 9.34
N GLU A 76 14.06 27.55 8.11
CA GLU A 76 14.69 28.17 6.94
C GLU A 76 14.24 29.64 6.69
N TYR A 77 13.20 30.10 7.40
CA TYR A 77 12.65 31.46 7.30
C TYR A 77 12.67 32.25 8.64
N ALA A 78 13.34 31.73 9.68
CA ALA A 78 13.63 32.42 10.94
C ALA A 78 15.08 32.94 10.98
#